data_AF-W4UXZ6-F1
#
_entry.id   AF-W4UXZ6-F1
#
_cell.length_a   1.000
_cell.length_b   1.000
_cell.length_c   1.000
_cell.angle_alpha   90.00
_cell.angle_beta   90.00
_cell.angle_gamma   90.00
#
_symmetry.space_group_name_H-M   'P 1'
#
loop_
_entity.id
_entity.type
_entity.pdbx_description
1 polymer ?
#
loop_
_entity_poly.entity_id
_entity_poly.type
_entity_poly.pdbx_seq_one_letter_code
_entity_poly.pdbx_strand_id
1 'polypeptide(L)'
;MKKIAFITALMTVTLAACAQLPTFTNTGNPLVKDKFTADPAPLVHDGTLYLYVGHDEYYEGQDTASGGKEFNITEWLCYSTRDMQTWTDHGAVLRPTDFSWGVGEAWAAQVVERNGKFYYYVTALAGEPWNSRGVGVAVSDSPTGPFTDPLGKPLVSDDMTDNGARGWWNDIDPTALIDDNGQAWLCWGNGTCFLAKLKPNMIELDGEIRTIDLPRYVEGPWLSKRNGTYYLTYASFGEGRENIAYATAPSMEGPWTPQGELTGMAENSFTIHPGIADFNGKSYLFYHNATLTIDGHQGAIGRRSVCVDELRYNPDGTMQHVRQTTQAYRQAVKNKNDSVLPYPVAQDEGVS
;
A
#
# COMPACT_ATOMS: atom_id res chain seq x y z
N MET A 1 3.63 11.07 76.40
CA MET A 1 4.06 10.02 75.44
C MET A 1 3.17 10.10 74.21
N LYS A 2 3.64 10.68 73.10
CA LYS A 2 2.90 10.72 71.82
C LYS A 2 3.57 9.72 70.87
N LYS A 3 2.83 8.68 70.45
CA LYS A 3 3.29 7.69 69.49
C LYS A 3 3.16 8.25 68.08
N ILE A 4 4.27 8.32 67.34
CA ILE A 4 4.31 8.63 65.91
C ILE A 4 4.20 7.30 65.18
N ALA A 5 3.14 7.11 64.40
CA ALA A 5 2.99 5.97 63.50
C ALA A 5 3.54 6.33 62.13
N PHE A 6 4.62 5.66 61.72
CA PHE A 6 5.10 5.70 60.34
C PHE A 6 4.23 4.76 59.49
N ILE A 7 3.53 5.32 58.51
CA ILE A 7 2.82 4.55 57.47
C ILE A 7 3.80 4.42 56.31
N THR A 8 4.33 3.21 56.11
CA THR A 8 5.14 2.88 54.94
C THR A 8 4.18 2.58 53.78
N ALA A 9 4.10 3.48 52.81
CA ALA A 9 3.36 3.24 51.57
C ALA A 9 4.15 2.24 50.70
N LEU A 10 3.62 1.03 50.54
CA LEU A 10 4.16 0.01 49.66
C LEU A 10 3.76 0.37 48.21
N MET A 11 4.69 0.93 47.43
CA MET A 11 4.51 1.17 46.00
C MET A 11 4.57 -0.19 45.27
N THR A 12 3.43 -0.73 44.88
CA THR A 12 3.36 -1.88 43.98
C THR A 12 3.66 -1.41 42.55
N VAL A 13 4.86 -1.71 42.05
CA VAL A 13 5.20 -1.59 40.64
C VAL A 13 4.57 -2.77 39.90
N THR A 14 3.44 -2.53 39.23
CA THR A 14 2.89 -3.49 38.27
C THR A 14 3.73 -3.43 37.00
N LEU A 15 4.59 -4.44 36.78
CA LEU A 15 5.16 -4.70 35.46
C LEU A 15 3.99 -5.08 34.53
N ALA A 16 3.57 -4.15 33.67
CA ALA A 16 2.73 -4.49 32.54
C ALA A 16 3.55 -5.41 31.63
N ALA A 17 3.15 -6.68 31.53
CA ALA A 17 3.71 -7.57 30.53
C ALA A 17 3.33 -7.01 29.15
N CYS A 18 4.30 -6.51 28.39
CA CYS A 18 4.09 -6.24 26.97
C CYS A 18 3.76 -7.57 26.30
N ALA A 19 2.50 -7.75 25.88
CA ALA A 19 2.12 -8.90 25.10
C ALA A 19 2.94 -8.91 23.81
N GLN A 20 3.62 -10.03 23.54
CA GLN A 20 4.34 -10.22 22.29
C GLN A 20 3.31 -10.31 21.16
N LEU A 21 3.45 -9.47 20.13
CA LEU A 21 2.59 -9.50 18.96
C LEU A 21 2.76 -10.82 18.18
N PRO A 22 1.73 -11.30 17.48
CA PRO A 22 1.84 -12.47 16.60
C PRO A 22 2.88 -12.26 15.51
N THR A 23 3.58 -13.33 15.14
CA THR A 23 4.55 -13.32 14.04
C THR A 23 4.36 -14.50 13.11
N PHE A 24 4.67 -14.32 11.83
CA PHE A 24 4.70 -15.39 10.84
C PHE A 24 5.98 -15.37 10.00
N THR A 25 6.27 -16.50 9.36
CA THR A 25 7.42 -16.67 8.47
C THR A 25 6.96 -16.57 7.02
N ASN A 26 7.60 -15.71 6.24
CA ASN A 26 7.40 -15.62 4.79
C ASN A 26 7.77 -16.95 4.12
N THR A 27 6.78 -17.62 3.55
CA THR A 27 6.93 -18.91 2.85
C THR A 27 6.69 -18.78 1.34
N GLY A 28 6.68 -17.56 0.81
CA GLY A 28 6.35 -17.26 -0.58
C GLY A 28 4.95 -16.75 -0.76
N ASN A 29 4.71 -16.20 -1.95
CA ASN A 29 3.45 -15.56 -2.28
C ASN A 29 2.29 -16.58 -2.29
N PRO A 30 1.11 -16.18 -1.78
CA PRO A 30 0.83 -14.89 -1.12
C PRO A 30 1.50 -14.74 0.25
N LEU A 31 1.92 -13.52 0.59
CA LEU A 31 2.75 -13.21 1.76
C LEU A 31 2.02 -13.49 3.09
N VAL A 32 0.80 -12.98 3.22
CA VAL A 32 -0.09 -13.20 4.37
C VAL A 32 -1.04 -14.33 4.01
N LYS A 33 -1.21 -15.31 4.91
CA LYS A 33 -1.91 -16.58 4.61
C LYS A 33 -3.09 -16.90 5.54
N ASP A 34 -3.28 -16.12 6.58
CA ASP A 34 -4.38 -16.23 7.54
C ASP A 34 -5.51 -15.22 7.29
N LYS A 35 -5.27 -14.21 6.44
CA LYS A 35 -6.24 -13.18 6.04
C LYS A 35 -6.10 -12.86 4.56
N PHE A 36 -7.21 -12.57 3.89
CA PHE A 36 -7.19 -11.96 2.56
C PHE A 36 -6.80 -10.49 2.71
N THR A 37 -5.87 -10.03 1.86
CA THR A 37 -5.23 -8.72 1.99
C THR A 37 -5.08 -8.07 0.62
N ALA A 38 -5.27 -6.75 0.57
CA ALA A 38 -5.28 -6.00 -0.67
C ALA A 38 -4.52 -4.69 -0.59
N ASP A 39 -4.31 -4.08 -1.76
CA ASP A 39 -3.84 -2.71 -1.94
C ASP A 39 -2.60 -2.36 -1.09
N PRO A 40 -1.46 -3.05 -1.32
CA PRO A 40 -0.30 -2.97 -0.44
C PRO A 40 0.45 -1.64 -0.53
N ALA A 41 0.70 -1.02 0.61
CA ALA A 41 1.52 0.17 0.73
C ALA A 41 2.68 -0.05 1.71
N PRO A 42 3.91 -0.29 1.22
CA PRO A 42 5.08 -0.40 2.08
C PRO A 42 5.62 0.98 2.51
N LEU A 43 6.12 1.05 3.74
CA LEU A 43 6.86 2.18 4.33
C LEU A 43 8.12 1.63 4.99
N VAL A 44 9.28 2.27 4.79
CA VAL A 44 10.50 1.94 5.54
C VAL A 44 10.78 3.04 6.55
N HIS A 45 10.86 2.68 7.83
CA HIS A 45 11.16 3.58 8.94
C HIS A 45 12.07 2.87 9.95
N ASP A 46 13.16 3.52 10.36
CA ASP A 46 14.11 3.04 11.38
C ASP A 46 14.52 1.56 11.21
N GLY A 47 14.95 1.21 9.98
CA GLY A 47 15.42 -0.14 9.64
C GLY A 47 14.33 -1.22 9.66
N THR A 48 13.06 -0.81 9.69
CA THR A 48 11.89 -1.70 9.68
C THR A 48 11.03 -1.35 8.48
N LEU A 49 10.62 -2.37 7.72
CA LEU A 49 9.60 -2.21 6.69
C LEU A 49 8.24 -2.48 7.34
N TYR A 50 7.33 -1.53 7.22
CA TYR A 50 5.91 -1.64 7.55
C TYR A 50 5.12 -1.82 6.24
N LEU A 51 4.11 -2.66 6.27
CA LEU A 51 3.24 -2.96 5.14
C LEU A 51 1.80 -2.75 5.59
N TYR A 52 1.14 -1.76 4.99
CA TYR A 52 -0.27 -1.46 5.22
C TYR A 52 -1.10 -2.05 4.09
N VAL A 53 -2.24 -2.65 4.42
CA VAL A 53 -3.11 -3.36 3.49
C VAL A 53 -4.56 -3.23 3.89
N GLY A 54 -5.49 -3.27 2.92
CA GLY A 54 -6.91 -3.50 3.21
C GLY A 54 -7.16 -4.96 3.60
N HIS A 55 -8.10 -5.20 4.52
CA HIS A 55 -8.57 -6.55 4.89
C HIS A 55 -9.79 -6.96 4.07
N ASP A 56 -9.61 -7.78 3.02
CA ASP A 56 -10.72 -8.31 2.22
C ASP A 56 -11.49 -9.38 3.04
N GLU A 57 -12.58 -9.01 3.70
CA GLU A 57 -13.34 -9.90 4.57
C GLU A 57 -14.38 -10.72 3.81
N TYR A 58 -14.25 -12.05 3.87
CA TYR A 58 -15.24 -12.95 3.28
C TYR A 58 -16.62 -12.81 3.95
N TYR A 59 -17.67 -12.86 3.13
CA TYR A 59 -19.04 -13.08 3.60
C TYR A 59 -19.80 -14.01 2.63
N GLU A 60 -20.79 -14.73 3.16
CA GLU A 60 -21.60 -15.63 2.34
C GLU A 60 -22.36 -14.87 1.24
N GLY A 61 -22.26 -15.35 0.00
CA GLY A 61 -22.89 -14.73 -1.16
C GLY A 61 -22.03 -13.68 -1.88
N GLN A 62 -20.82 -13.38 -1.39
CA GLN A 62 -19.89 -12.45 -2.03
C GLN A 62 -19.60 -12.78 -3.50
N ASP A 63 -19.41 -14.05 -3.85
CA ASP A 63 -19.14 -14.48 -5.25
C ASP A 63 -20.33 -14.26 -6.20
N THR A 64 -21.52 -14.06 -5.65
CA THR A 64 -22.74 -13.72 -6.40
C THR A 64 -23.02 -12.22 -6.41
N ALA A 65 -22.22 -11.44 -5.69
CA ALA A 65 -22.33 -10.00 -5.64
C ALA A 65 -21.98 -9.40 -7.01
N SER A 66 -22.88 -8.57 -7.52
CA SER A 66 -22.64 -7.70 -8.67
C SER A 66 -23.00 -6.28 -8.26
N GLY A 67 -22.20 -5.30 -8.72
CA GLY A 67 -22.53 -3.88 -8.57
C GLY A 67 -21.94 -3.20 -7.33
N GLY A 68 -20.69 -3.50 -6.98
CA GLY A 68 -19.93 -2.80 -5.94
C GLY A 68 -20.01 -3.44 -4.56
N LYS A 69 -20.50 -4.67 -4.47
CA LYS A 69 -20.59 -5.45 -3.22
C LYS A 69 -19.52 -6.54 -3.13
N GLU A 70 -18.70 -6.68 -4.17
CA GLU A 70 -17.65 -7.67 -4.26
C GLU A 70 -16.57 -7.41 -3.21
N PHE A 71 -16.27 -6.14 -2.91
CA PHE A 71 -15.26 -5.75 -1.92
C PHE A 71 -15.91 -5.47 -0.57
N ASN A 72 -15.53 -6.25 0.45
CA ASN A 72 -15.91 -6.00 1.84
C ASN A 72 -14.63 -5.75 2.63
N ILE A 73 -14.24 -4.48 2.72
CA ILE A 73 -12.98 -4.06 3.36
C ILE A 73 -13.35 -3.10 4.47
N THR A 74 -13.26 -3.52 5.73
CA THR A 74 -13.73 -2.70 6.87
C THR A 74 -12.61 -2.10 7.71
N GLU A 75 -11.37 -2.55 7.50
CA GLU A 75 -10.21 -2.09 8.26
C GLU A 75 -8.92 -2.18 7.45
N TRP A 76 -7.95 -1.36 7.84
CA TRP A 76 -6.57 -1.44 7.37
C TRP A 76 -5.70 -2.15 8.39
N LEU A 77 -4.98 -3.17 7.93
CA LEU A 77 -4.03 -3.95 8.74
C LEU A 77 -2.62 -3.41 8.54
N CYS A 78 -1.77 -3.59 9.56
CA CYS A 78 -0.34 -3.29 9.47
C CYS A 78 0.49 -4.52 9.82
N TYR A 79 1.48 -4.81 8.99
CA TYR A 79 2.51 -5.82 9.23
C TYR A 79 3.88 -5.16 9.25
N SER A 80 4.88 -5.75 9.91
CA SER A 80 6.25 -5.24 9.83
C SER A 80 7.33 -6.31 9.82
N THR A 81 8.46 -6.03 9.20
CA THR A 81 9.62 -6.92 9.16
C THR A 81 10.93 -6.15 9.22
N ARG A 82 11.99 -6.81 9.72
CA ARG A 82 13.37 -6.29 9.66
C ARG A 82 14.24 -7.01 8.63
N ASP A 83 13.76 -8.12 8.07
CA ASP A 83 14.56 -9.04 7.25
C ASP A 83 13.82 -9.61 6.03
N MET A 84 12.55 -9.26 5.81
CA MET A 84 11.65 -9.82 4.80
C MET A 84 11.26 -11.29 5.02
N GLN A 85 11.74 -11.90 6.11
CA GLN A 85 11.56 -13.31 6.42
C GLN A 85 10.60 -13.53 7.60
N THR A 86 10.78 -12.78 8.68
CA THR A 86 9.88 -12.81 9.84
C THR A 86 9.07 -11.53 9.89
N TRP A 87 7.76 -11.68 9.90
CA TRP A 87 6.79 -10.59 9.89
C TRP A 87 6.01 -10.59 11.20
N THR A 88 5.78 -9.39 11.73
CA THR A 88 4.93 -9.14 12.90
C THR A 88 3.59 -8.62 12.43
N ASP A 89 2.49 -9.17 12.95
CA ASP A 89 1.12 -8.71 12.71
C ASP A 89 0.75 -7.70 13.82
N HIS A 90 0.49 -6.44 13.43
CA HIS A 90 0.04 -5.38 14.35
C HIS A 90 -1.48 -5.29 14.42
N GLY A 91 -2.20 -6.12 13.67
CA GLY A 91 -3.65 -6.08 13.53
C GLY A 91 -4.14 -4.85 12.77
N ALA A 92 -5.40 -4.52 13.01
CA ALA A 92 -6.04 -3.33 12.47
C ALA A 92 -5.50 -2.06 13.13
N VAL A 93 -4.99 -1.13 12.33
CA VAL A 93 -4.40 0.13 12.80
C VAL A 93 -5.29 1.35 12.54
N LEU A 94 -6.27 1.22 11.65
CA LEU A 94 -7.22 2.26 11.30
C LEU A 94 -8.49 1.61 10.70
N ARG A 95 -9.64 2.25 10.88
CA ARG A 95 -10.92 1.90 10.25
C ARG A 95 -11.55 3.13 9.58
N PRO A 96 -12.37 2.97 8.54
CA PRO A 96 -13.10 4.09 7.95
C PRO A 96 -13.98 4.81 8.98
N THR A 97 -14.53 4.08 9.95
CA THR A 97 -15.37 4.62 11.03
C THR A 97 -14.59 5.37 12.13
N ASP A 98 -13.25 5.36 12.09
CA ASP A 98 -12.44 6.25 12.93
C ASP A 98 -12.45 7.70 12.41
N PHE A 99 -12.84 7.89 11.15
CA PHE A 99 -13.18 9.20 10.58
C PHE A 99 -14.63 9.52 10.89
N SER A 100 -14.93 10.70 11.43
CA SER A 100 -16.32 11.08 11.78
C SER A 100 -17.26 11.18 10.58
N TRP A 101 -16.70 11.29 9.38
CA TRP A 101 -17.39 11.36 8.10
C TRP A 101 -17.38 10.03 7.33
N GLY A 102 -16.57 9.06 7.77
CA GLY A 102 -16.42 7.77 7.08
C GLY A 102 -17.52 6.79 7.48
N VAL A 103 -18.17 6.19 6.48
CA VAL A 103 -19.25 5.22 6.68
C VAL A 103 -18.89 3.80 6.23
N GLY A 104 -17.72 3.60 5.63
CA GLY A 104 -17.21 2.28 5.26
C GLY A 104 -16.07 2.33 4.24
N GLU A 105 -15.75 1.15 3.69
CA GLU A 105 -14.82 0.95 2.58
C GLU A 105 -13.37 1.37 2.88
N ALA A 106 -12.60 0.47 3.51
CA ALA A 106 -11.18 0.64 3.77
C ALA A 106 -10.31 0.36 2.52
N TRP A 107 -10.53 1.11 1.44
CA TRP A 107 -9.88 0.91 0.14
C TRP A 107 -8.39 1.35 0.14
N ALA A 108 -7.75 1.38 -1.03
CA ALA A 108 -6.32 1.65 -1.16
C ALA A 108 -5.87 2.92 -0.40
N ALA A 109 -4.68 2.83 0.19
CA ALA A 109 -4.18 3.81 1.14
C ALA A 109 -2.64 3.77 1.22
N GLN A 110 -2.00 4.87 1.60
CA GLN A 110 -0.55 4.94 1.78
C GLN A 110 -0.16 5.75 3.04
N VAL A 111 0.81 5.23 3.79
CA VAL A 111 1.46 5.97 4.88
C VAL A 111 2.77 6.59 4.43
N VAL A 112 2.98 7.86 4.74
CA VAL A 112 4.27 8.55 4.59
C VAL A 112 4.69 9.23 5.89
N GLU A 113 5.99 9.29 6.15
CA GLU A 113 6.54 9.97 7.32
C GLU A 113 6.95 11.42 6.98
N ARG A 114 6.62 12.37 7.85
CA ARG A 114 7.21 13.72 7.83
C ARG A 114 7.38 14.26 9.24
N ASN A 115 8.59 14.72 9.57
CA ASN A 115 8.91 15.37 10.84
C ASN A 115 8.51 14.53 12.09
N GLY A 116 8.75 13.21 12.04
CA GLY A 116 8.41 12.30 13.14
C GLY A 116 6.90 12.05 13.33
N LYS A 117 6.08 12.39 12.34
CA LYS A 117 4.66 12.04 12.27
C LYS A 117 4.40 11.18 11.04
N PHE A 118 3.40 10.32 11.12
CA PHE A 118 2.98 9.42 10.07
C PHE A 118 1.62 9.85 9.56
N TYR A 119 1.53 10.12 8.26
CA TYR A 119 0.32 10.58 7.57
C TYR A 119 -0.21 9.43 6.73
N TYR A 120 -1.37 8.92 7.10
CA TYR A 120 -2.04 7.81 6.43
C TYR A 120 -3.14 8.36 5.53
N TYR A 121 -2.83 8.50 4.23
CA TYR A 121 -3.82 8.87 3.23
C TYR A 121 -4.63 7.64 2.84
N VAL A 122 -5.95 7.75 2.88
CA VAL A 122 -6.86 6.61 2.71
C VAL A 122 -7.94 6.91 1.70
N THR A 123 -8.41 5.91 0.98
CA THR A 123 -9.71 5.96 0.30
C THR A 123 -10.79 5.44 1.24
N ALA A 124 -11.83 6.24 1.48
CA ALA A 124 -12.98 5.82 2.29
C ALA A 124 -14.30 6.30 1.69
N LEU A 125 -15.38 5.54 1.91
CA LEU A 125 -16.73 5.99 1.59
C LEU A 125 -17.16 7.05 2.62
N ALA A 126 -17.39 8.28 2.14
CA ALA A 126 -17.89 9.38 2.95
C ALA A 126 -19.42 9.38 2.99
N GLY A 127 -19.98 9.64 4.18
CA GLY A 127 -21.42 9.90 4.34
C GLY A 127 -21.82 11.30 3.90
N GLU A 128 -23.02 11.72 4.29
CA GLU A 128 -23.53 13.08 4.07
C GLU A 128 -22.57 14.14 4.66
N PRO A 129 -22.31 15.26 3.95
CA PRO A 129 -22.90 15.67 2.67
C PRO A 129 -22.17 15.17 1.41
N TRP A 130 -21.07 14.41 1.55
CA TRP A 130 -20.21 14.05 0.43
C TRP A 130 -20.75 12.88 -0.40
N ASN A 131 -21.30 11.85 0.26
CA ASN A 131 -21.96 10.70 -0.36
C ASN A 131 -21.17 10.05 -1.52
N SER A 132 -19.83 10.08 -1.44
CA SER A 132 -18.93 9.50 -2.44
C SER A 132 -17.67 8.99 -1.74
N ARG A 133 -16.86 8.24 -2.48
CA ARG A 133 -15.49 7.94 -2.04
C ARG A 133 -14.67 9.21 -2.09
N GLY A 134 -13.76 9.35 -1.15
CA GLY A 134 -12.83 10.47 -1.11
C GLY A 134 -11.53 10.08 -0.43
N VAL A 135 -10.56 10.97 -0.54
CA VAL A 135 -9.26 10.81 0.12
C VAL A 135 -9.33 11.42 1.51
N GLY A 136 -9.17 10.60 2.54
CA GLY A 136 -8.95 11.02 3.92
C GLY A 136 -7.45 11.11 4.26
N VAL A 137 -7.12 11.73 5.40
CA VAL A 137 -5.78 11.67 5.99
C VAL A 137 -5.89 11.51 7.51
N ALA A 138 -5.26 10.46 8.06
CA ALA A 138 -5.11 10.30 9.51
C ALA A 138 -3.64 10.51 9.91
N VAL A 139 -3.41 10.93 11.16
CA VAL A 139 -2.07 11.26 11.68
C VAL A 139 -1.77 10.46 12.93
N SER A 140 -0.52 9.98 13.04
CA SER A 140 0.01 9.26 14.19
C SER A 140 1.43 9.69 14.54
N ASP A 141 1.83 9.45 15.78
CA ASP A 141 3.19 9.63 16.30
C ASP A 141 4.06 8.38 16.13
N SER A 142 3.47 7.28 15.63
CA SER A 142 4.07 5.97 15.45
C SER A 142 3.56 5.33 14.16
N PRO A 143 4.36 4.53 13.43
CA PRO A 143 3.90 3.88 12.20
C PRO A 143 2.70 2.94 12.45
N THR A 144 2.54 2.40 13.65
CA THR A 144 1.47 1.46 13.99
C THR A 144 0.27 2.11 14.68
N GLY A 145 0.17 3.44 14.63
CA GLY A 145 -0.89 4.18 15.33
C GLY A 145 -0.63 4.43 16.83
N PRO A 146 -1.64 4.92 17.56
CA PRO A 146 -3.00 5.18 17.07
C PRO A 146 -3.04 6.31 16.05
N PHE A 147 -3.78 6.10 14.96
CA PHE A 147 -4.05 7.12 13.95
C PHE A 147 -5.30 7.92 14.31
N THR A 148 -5.30 9.22 14.01
CA THR A 148 -6.41 10.13 14.32
C THR A 148 -6.71 11.04 13.14
N ASP A 149 -7.99 11.30 12.84
CA ASP A 149 -8.42 12.26 11.82
C ASP A 149 -8.24 13.70 12.34
N PRO A 150 -7.33 14.51 11.77
CA PRO A 150 -7.14 15.90 12.18
C PRO A 150 -8.10 16.87 11.45
N LEU A 151 -8.78 16.43 10.39
CA LEU A 151 -9.59 17.29 9.52
C LEU A 151 -11.08 17.24 9.86
N GLY A 152 -11.60 16.07 10.25
CA GLY A 152 -13.04 15.85 10.43
C GLY A 152 -13.83 15.91 9.11
N LYS A 153 -13.14 15.84 7.97
CA LYS A 153 -13.68 15.82 6.60
C LYS A 153 -12.68 15.17 5.63
N PRO A 154 -13.10 14.75 4.42
CA PRO A 154 -12.18 14.36 3.36
C PRO A 154 -11.17 15.49 3.04
N LEU A 155 -9.92 15.10 2.75
CA LEU A 155 -8.90 15.97 2.16
C LEU A 155 -9.21 16.24 0.68
N VAL A 156 -9.69 15.22 -0.04
CA VAL A 156 -10.23 15.32 -1.40
C VAL A 156 -11.62 14.72 -1.43
N SER A 157 -12.58 15.45 -1.99
CA SER A 157 -13.96 15.02 -2.22
C SER A 157 -14.32 15.12 -3.71
N ASP A 158 -15.35 14.38 -4.13
CA ASP A 158 -15.80 14.25 -5.52
C ASP A 158 -16.09 15.59 -6.21
N ASP A 159 -16.53 16.60 -5.47
CA ASP A 159 -16.81 17.95 -5.99
C ASP A 159 -15.55 18.77 -6.32
N MET A 160 -14.35 18.27 -5.96
CA MET A 160 -13.08 18.92 -6.23
C MET A 160 -12.47 18.57 -7.58
N THR A 161 -12.90 17.46 -8.22
CA THR A 161 -12.35 17.00 -9.49
C THR A 161 -13.43 16.75 -10.55
N ASP A 162 -13.04 16.81 -11.82
CA ASP A 162 -13.93 16.43 -12.91
C ASP A 162 -14.01 14.90 -12.97
N ASN A 163 -15.24 14.38 -12.91
CA ASN A 163 -15.52 12.95 -13.04
C ASN A 163 -15.15 12.39 -14.44
N GLY A 164 -14.88 13.26 -15.42
CA GLY A 164 -14.39 12.90 -16.73
C GLY A 164 -15.34 11.98 -17.49
N ALA A 165 -14.83 11.30 -18.53
CA ALA A 165 -15.67 10.44 -19.37
C ALA A 165 -16.13 9.15 -18.67
N ARG A 166 -15.39 8.69 -17.64
CA ARG A 166 -15.72 7.47 -16.90
C ARG A 166 -16.82 7.73 -15.86
N GLY A 167 -16.88 8.93 -15.29
CA GLY A 167 -18.08 9.49 -14.65
C GLY A 167 -18.34 9.12 -13.19
N TRP A 168 -17.48 8.34 -12.54
CA TRP A 168 -17.70 7.79 -11.19
C TRP A 168 -16.40 7.30 -10.54
N TRP A 169 -16.27 7.55 -9.22
CA TRP A 169 -15.20 7.07 -8.33
C TRP A 169 -13.80 7.56 -8.66
N ASN A 170 -13.69 8.80 -9.13
CA ASN A 170 -12.40 9.34 -9.56
C ASN A 170 -11.46 9.61 -8.37
N ASP A 171 -11.99 9.98 -7.20
CA ASP A 171 -11.20 10.41 -6.05
C ASP A 171 -10.82 9.26 -5.09
N ILE A 172 -10.04 8.31 -5.60
CA ILE A 172 -9.54 7.13 -4.87
C ILE A 172 -8.03 6.92 -5.06
N ASP A 173 -7.47 5.97 -4.33
CA ASP A 173 -6.10 5.45 -4.45
C ASP A 173 -5.00 6.49 -4.25
N PRO A 174 -4.92 7.14 -3.07
CA PRO A 174 -3.94 8.17 -2.82
C PRO A 174 -2.53 7.60 -2.69
N THR A 175 -1.58 8.28 -3.32
CA THR A 175 -0.14 8.16 -3.08
C THR A 175 0.49 9.52 -2.81
N ALA A 176 1.46 9.56 -1.90
CA ALA A 176 2.17 10.77 -1.54
C ALA A 176 3.69 10.60 -1.66
N LEU A 177 4.36 11.68 -2.07
CA LEU A 177 5.82 11.75 -2.14
C LEU A 177 6.30 13.09 -1.59
N ILE A 178 7.30 13.06 -0.70
CA ILE A 178 8.00 14.23 -0.21
C ILE A 178 9.31 14.32 -0.97
N ASP A 179 9.46 15.37 -1.77
CA ASP A 179 10.62 15.59 -2.60
C ASP A 179 11.81 16.12 -1.78
N ASP A 180 13.03 16.03 -2.32
CA ASP A 180 14.28 16.39 -1.62
C ASP A 180 14.32 17.88 -1.24
N ASN A 181 13.57 18.72 -1.97
CA ASN A 181 13.42 20.14 -1.67
C ASN A 181 12.38 20.43 -0.56
N GLY A 182 11.76 19.40 0.01
CA GLY A 182 10.74 19.49 1.05
C GLY A 182 9.31 19.73 0.54
N GLN A 183 9.09 19.88 -0.77
CA GLN A 183 7.75 19.93 -1.33
C GLN A 183 7.11 18.56 -1.27
N ALA A 184 5.93 18.47 -0.66
CA ALA A 184 5.13 17.25 -0.69
C ALA A 184 4.11 17.29 -1.82
N TRP A 185 3.79 16.13 -2.35
CA TRP A 185 2.85 15.92 -3.46
C TRP A 185 1.86 14.83 -3.08
N LEU A 186 0.63 14.98 -3.54
CA LEU A 186 -0.43 13.97 -3.50
C LEU A 186 -0.82 13.65 -4.94
N CYS A 187 -0.86 12.38 -5.28
CA CYS A 187 -1.39 11.85 -6.54
C CYS A 187 -2.46 10.82 -6.21
N TRP A 188 -3.52 10.77 -7.00
CA TRP A 188 -4.66 9.88 -6.80
C TRP A 188 -5.44 9.77 -8.11
N GLY A 189 -6.41 8.86 -8.22
CA GLY A 189 -7.25 8.81 -9.40
C GLY A 189 -7.78 7.43 -9.79
N ASN A 190 -9.03 7.39 -10.24
CA ASN A 190 -9.56 6.34 -11.12
C ASN A 190 -9.95 6.95 -12.47
N GLY A 191 -9.50 6.37 -13.57
CA GLY A 191 -9.72 6.83 -14.94
C GLY A 191 -8.95 8.11 -15.30
N THR A 192 -8.79 9.03 -14.36
CA THR A 192 -7.99 10.25 -14.48
C THR A 192 -6.94 10.26 -13.38
N CYS A 193 -5.67 10.44 -13.74
CA CYS A 193 -4.58 10.55 -12.76
C CYS A 193 -4.40 12.02 -12.34
N PHE A 194 -4.70 12.35 -11.10
CA PHE A 194 -4.55 13.69 -10.53
C PHE A 194 -3.23 13.86 -9.78
N LEU A 195 -2.74 15.09 -9.76
CA LEU A 195 -1.55 15.50 -9.01
C LEU A 195 -1.74 16.89 -8.43
N ALA A 196 -1.50 17.04 -7.13
CA ALA A 196 -1.48 18.31 -6.44
C ALA A 196 -0.29 18.40 -5.47
N LYS A 197 0.14 19.63 -5.18
CA LYS A 197 1.07 19.85 -4.07
C LYS A 197 0.32 19.74 -2.74
N LEU A 198 1.03 19.35 -1.69
CA LEU A 198 0.58 19.44 -0.31
C LEU A 198 1.33 20.57 0.40
N LYS A 199 0.64 21.28 1.29
CA LYS A 199 1.27 22.22 2.21
C LYS A 199 2.23 21.49 3.17
N PRO A 200 3.16 22.20 3.84
CA PRO A 200 4.10 21.58 4.79
C PRO A 200 3.46 20.77 5.93
N ASN A 201 2.19 21.04 6.26
CA ASN A 201 1.43 20.32 7.29
C ASN A 201 0.84 18.99 6.83
N MET A 202 0.96 18.62 5.54
CA MET A 202 0.52 17.34 4.96
C MET A 202 -0.99 17.07 5.04
N ILE A 203 -1.80 18.07 5.37
CA ILE A 203 -3.26 17.92 5.56
C ILE A 203 -4.05 18.97 4.77
N GLU A 204 -3.38 19.67 3.87
CA GLU A 204 -3.99 20.67 2.98
C GLU A 204 -3.33 20.60 1.60
N LEU A 205 -4.14 20.67 0.54
CA LEU A 205 -3.63 20.89 -0.81
C LEU A 205 -3.04 22.31 -0.94
N ASP A 206 -2.06 22.46 -1.82
CA ASP A 206 -1.36 23.71 -2.10
C ASP A 206 -1.43 24.08 -3.58
N GLY A 207 -2.50 24.78 -3.97
CA GLY A 207 -2.71 25.25 -5.33
C GLY A 207 -3.56 24.32 -6.19
N GLU A 208 -3.31 24.34 -7.50
CA GLU A 208 -4.15 23.68 -8.50
C GLU A 208 -3.94 22.15 -8.55
N ILE A 209 -5.05 21.44 -8.74
CA ILE A 209 -5.08 20.02 -9.10
C ILE A 209 -4.82 19.92 -10.60
N ARG A 210 -3.83 19.12 -10.97
CA ARG A 210 -3.43 18.89 -12.37
C ARG A 210 -3.72 17.45 -12.76
N THR A 211 -3.87 17.20 -14.05
CA THR A 211 -4.00 15.85 -14.59
C THR A 211 -2.67 15.40 -15.23
N ILE A 212 -2.36 14.11 -15.07
CA ILE A 212 -1.27 13.44 -15.77
C ILE A 212 -1.90 12.52 -16.81
N ASP A 213 -1.67 12.83 -18.09
CA ASP A 213 -2.15 11.99 -19.19
C ASP A 213 -1.21 10.78 -19.37
N LEU A 214 -1.75 9.59 -19.13
CA LEU A 214 -1.03 8.32 -19.18
C LEU A 214 -1.81 7.32 -20.04
N PRO A 215 -1.14 6.63 -20.97
CA PRO A 215 -1.81 5.66 -21.81
C PRO A 215 -2.37 4.53 -20.96
N ARG A 216 -3.66 4.23 -21.17
CA ARG A 216 -4.38 3.12 -20.54
C ARG A 216 -4.37 3.14 -19.00
N TYR A 217 -4.18 4.32 -18.40
CA TYR A 217 -4.29 4.49 -16.95
C TYR A 217 -5.66 4.02 -16.45
N VAL A 218 -5.65 3.26 -15.35
CA VAL A 218 -6.87 2.83 -14.65
C VAL A 218 -6.91 3.47 -13.28
N GLU A 219 -5.99 3.11 -12.38
CA GLU A 219 -6.05 3.51 -10.96
C GLU A 219 -4.73 3.18 -10.23
N GLY A 220 -4.74 3.17 -8.89
CA GLY A 220 -3.62 2.70 -8.06
C GLY A 220 -2.27 3.36 -8.33
N PRO A 221 -2.16 4.70 -8.42
CA PRO A 221 -0.87 5.35 -8.63
C PRO A 221 0.06 5.11 -7.42
N TRP A 222 1.35 4.92 -7.70
CA TRP A 222 2.42 4.83 -6.72
C TRP A 222 3.58 5.72 -7.14
N LEU A 223 3.84 6.76 -6.34
CA LEU A 223 4.97 7.66 -6.55
C LEU A 223 6.23 7.11 -5.87
N SER A 224 7.33 7.11 -6.61
CA SER A 224 8.66 6.86 -6.06
C SER A 224 9.72 7.70 -6.76
N LYS A 225 10.88 7.86 -6.12
CA LYS A 225 12.00 8.62 -6.68
C LYS A 225 13.29 7.84 -6.49
N ARG A 226 14.13 7.82 -7.53
CA ARG A 226 15.45 7.19 -7.48
C ARG A 226 16.43 7.95 -8.36
N ASN A 227 17.60 8.29 -7.80
CA ASN A 227 18.72 8.93 -8.52
C ASN A 227 18.30 10.18 -9.34
N GLY A 228 17.38 10.99 -8.80
CA GLY A 228 16.87 12.19 -9.47
C GLY A 228 15.75 11.94 -10.49
N THR A 229 15.40 10.69 -10.78
CA THR A 229 14.26 10.33 -11.62
C THR A 229 13.03 10.06 -10.75
N TYR A 230 11.89 10.60 -11.15
CA TYR A 230 10.59 10.32 -10.55
C TYR A 230 9.91 9.22 -11.33
N TYR A 231 9.22 8.33 -10.62
CA TYR A 231 8.52 7.20 -11.17
C TYR A 231 7.07 7.25 -10.70
N LEU A 232 6.15 7.04 -11.63
CA LEU A 232 4.74 6.85 -11.37
C LEU A 232 4.38 5.47 -11.89
N THR A 233 4.22 4.52 -10.98
CA THR A 233 3.81 3.14 -11.26
C THR A 233 2.30 3.05 -11.01
N TYR A 234 1.54 2.38 -11.86
CA TYR A 234 0.07 2.44 -11.79
C TYR A 234 -0.58 1.18 -12.36
N ALA A 235 -1.84 0.93 -11.96
CA ALA A 235 -2.68 -0.05 -12.60
C ALA A 235 -3.07 0.46 -14.00
N SER A 236 -2.77 -0.35 -15.02
CA SER A 236 -3.04 -0.08 -16.42
C SER A 236 -3.98 -1.15 -16.96
N PHE A 237 -4.80 -0.82 -17.95
CA PHE A 237 -5.71 -1.79 -18.51
C PHE A 237 -4.93 -2.75 -19.44
N GLY A 238 -4.90 -4.05 -19.14
CA GLY A 238 -4.26 -5.09 -19.96
C GLY A 238 -5.25 -5.76 -20.94
N GLU A 239 -5.12 -7.07 -21.16
CA GLU A 239 -6.06 -7.88 -21.95
C GLU A 239 -7.21 -8.38 -21.08
N GLY A 240 -8.20 -7.51 -20.86
CA GLY A 240 -9.44 -7.83 -20.16
C GLY A 240 -9.39 -7.70 -18.63
N ARG A 241 -8.20 -7.51 -18.05
CA ARG A 241 -7.95 -7.21 -16.62
C ARG A 241 -6.76 -6.26 -16.47
N GLU A 242 -6.51 -5.75 -15.28
CA GLU A 242 -5.42 -4.81 -15.03
C GLU A 242 -4.05 -5.49 -15.01
N ASN A 243 -3.04 -4.79 -15.53
CA ASN A 243 -1.61 -5.05 -15.35
C ASN A 243 -0.96 -3.85 -14.61
N ILE A 244 0.32 -3.93 -14.27
CA ILE A 244 1.04 -2.76 -13.73
C ILE A 244 1.93 -2.18 -14.83
N ALA A 245 1.80 -0.88 -15.08
CA ALA A 245 2.67 -0.10 -15.96
C ALA A 245 3.37 1.01 -15.16
N TYR A 246 4.32 1.69 -15.78
CA TYR A 246 4.95 2.87 -15.17
C TYR A 246 5.37 3.93 -16.18
N ALA A 247 5.54 5.14 -15.67
CA ALA A 247 6.10 6.29 -16.37
C ALA A 247 7.23 6.92 -15.54
N THR A 248 8.11 7.67 -16.20
CA THR A 248 9.22 8.41 -15.56
C THR A 248 9.15 9.89 -15.88
N ALA A 249 9.66 10.72 -14.97
CA ALA A 249 9.76 12.16 -15.17
C ALA A 249 11.04 12.74 -14.55
N PRO A 250 11.55 13.87 -15.07
CA PRO A 250 12.67 14.60 -14.48
C PRO A 250 12.27 15.45 -13.26
N SER A 251 10.98 15.77 -13.10
CA SER A 251 10.40 16.41 -11.91
C SER A 251 8.96 15.94 -11.69
N MET A 252 8.39 16.22 -10.53
CA MET A 252 6.98 15.92 -10.24
C MET A 252 6.01 16.60 -11.20
N GLU A 253 6.37 17.77 -11.73
CA GLU A 253 5.61 18.48 -12.75
C GLU A 253 5.69 17.84 -14.16
N GLY A 254 6.52 16.81 -14.34
CA GLY A 254 6.70 16.14 -15.62
C GLY A 254 7.78 16.77 -16.50
N PRO A 255 7.74 16.53 -17.82
CA PRO A 255 6.78 15.67 -18.51
C PRO A 255 6.94 14.21 -18.09
N TRP A 256 5.81 13.51 -17.93
CA TRP A 256 5.78 12.07 -17.63
C TRP A 256 5.87 11.27 -18.93
N THR A 257 6.86 10.38 -19.00
CA THR A 257 7.18 9.55 -20.17
C THR A 257 6.85 8.09 -19.86
N PRO A 258 5.82 7.51 -20.50
CA PRO A 258 5.48 6.10 -20.31
C PRO A 258 6.63 5.16 -20.68
N GLN A 259 6.85 4.14 -19.86
CA GLN A 259 7.90 3.12 -20.06
C GLN A 259 7.32 1.73 -20.39
N GLY A 260 6.00 1.56 -20.30
CA GLY A 260 5.29 0.33 -20.63
C GLY A 260 4.99 -0.54 -19.41
N GLU A 261 4.71 -1.82 -19.66
CA GLU A 261 4.34 -2.80 -18.63
C GLU A 261 5.53 -3.14 -17.72
N LEU A 262 5.32 -3.06 -16.41
CA LEU A 262 6.25 -3.51 -15.39
C LEU A 262 6.01 -4.97 -15.00
N THR A 263 4.74 -5.37 -14.85
CA THR A 263 4.35 -6.77 -14.65
C THR A 263 2.96 -7.03 -15.22
N GLY A 264 2.71 -8.27 -15.63
CA GLY A 264 1.45 -8.68 -16.24
C GLY A 264 0.27 -8.73 -15.25
N MET A 265 -0.87 -9.21 -15.75
CA MET A 265 -2.09 -9.35 -14.95
C MET A 265 -1.91 -10.32 -13.78
N ALA A 266 -2.51 -10.00 -12.64
CA ALA A 266 -2.52 -10.89 -11.48
C ALA A 266 -3.39 -12.13 -11.72
N GLU A 267 -2.95 -13.27 -11.17
CA GLU A 267 -3.73 -14.51 -11.21
C GLU A 267 -5.02 -14.38 -10.37
N ASN A 268 -6.15 -14.79 -10.95
CA ASN A 268 -7.50 -14.77 -10.36
C ASN A 268 -8.03 -13.42 -9.84
N SER A 269 -7.30 -12.31 -10.03
CA SER A 269 -7.74 -10.97 -9.67
C SER A 269 -8.05 -10.14 -10.92
N PHE A 270 -9.08 -9.28 -10.85
CA PHE A 270 -9.30 -8.25 -11.87
C PHE A 270 -8.36 -7.07 -11.67
N THR A 271 -8.22 -6.62 -10.43
CA THR A 271 -7.36 -5.50 -10.03
C THR A 271 -5.94 -5.96 -9.76
N ILE A 272 -4.98 -5.05 -9.90
CA ILE A 272 -3.61 -5.20 -9.41
C ILE A 272 -3.01 -3.84 -9.05
N HIS A 273 -2.64 -3.62 -7.78
CA HIS A 273 -2.13 -2.34 -7.31
C HIS A 273 -0.64 -2.40 -6.91
N PRO A 274 0.19 -1.43 -7.31
CA PRO A 274 1.61 -1.40 -6.98
C PRO A 274 1.89 -0.76 -5.60
N GLY A 275 2.85 -1.33 -4.87
CA GLY A 275 3.55 -0.68 -3.78
C GLY A 275 5.06 -0.96 -3.88
N ILE A 276 5.91 0.06 -3.90
CA ILE A 276 7.37 -0.13 -4.09
C ILE A 276 8.15 0.39 -2.89
N ALA A 277 9.06 -0.43 -2.37
CA ALA A 277 10.00 0.00 -1.32
C ALA A 277 11.42 -0.51 -1.57
N ASP A 278 12.39 0.35 -1.24
CA ASP A 278 13.79 0.00 -1.10
C ASP A 278 14.07 -0.41 0.34
N PHE A 279 14.48 -1.66 0.55
CA PHE A 279 14.72 -2.22 1.88
C PHE A 279 15.91 -3.17 1.89
N ASN A 280 16.81 -3.03 2.87
CA ASN A 280 18.00 -3.87 3.03
C ASN A 280 18.84 -4.05 1.74
N GLY A 281 18.99 -2.98 0.97
CA GLY A 281 19.82 -2.94 -0.24
C GLY A 281 19.17 -3.54 -1.50
N LYS A 282 17.87 -3.79 -1.47
CA LYS A 282 17.09 -4.27 -2.62
C LYS A 282 15.80 -3.46 -2.78
N SER A 283 15.25 -3.49 -3.98
CA SER A 283 13.94 -2.92 -4.27
C SER A 283 12.91 -4.04 -4.37
N TYR A 284 11.69 -3.79 -3.92
CA TYR A 284 10.59 -4.76 -3.92
C TYR A 284 9.36 -4.14 -4.56
N LEU A 285 8.68 -4.92 -5.41
CA LEU A 285 7.33 -4.62 -5.86
C LEU A 285 6.36 -5.49 -5.04
N PHE A 286 5.56 -4.83 -4.22
CA PHE A 286 4.37 -5.39 -3.61
C PHE A 286 3.19 -5.20 -4.56
N TYR A 287 2.34 -6.21 -4.61
CA TYR A 287 1.10 -6.21 -5.39
C TYR A 287 0.10 -7.18 -4.76
N HIS A 288 -1.05 -7.42 -5.37
CA HIS A 288 -1.97 -8.47 -4.92
C HIS A 288 -2.38 -9.40 -6.06
N ASN A 289 -2.70 -10.65 -5.71
CA ASN A 289 -3.40 -11.61 -6.59
C ASN A 289 -4.63 -12.17 -5.85
N ALA A 290 -5.28 -13.21 -6.37
CA ALA A 290 -6.36 -13.89 -5.67
C ALA A 290 -6.20 -15.41 -5.69
N THR A 291 -5.02 -15.90 -5.29
CA THR A 291 -4.69 -17.35 -5.32
C THR A 291 -4.79 -18.03 -3.96
N LEU A 292 -4.85 -17.28 -2.86
CA LEU A 292 -4.94 -17.84 -1.51
C LEU A 292 -6.27 -18.57 -1.31
N THR A 293 -6.28 -19.61 -0.48
CA THR A 293 -7.51 -20.22 0.03
C THR A 293 -7.45 -20.23 1.55
N ILE A 294 -8.49 -19.68 2.20
CA ILE A 294 -8.63 -19.66 3.66
C ILE A 294 -9.93 -20.40 4.00
N ASP A 295 -9.86 -21.39 4.89
CA ASP A 295 -11.02 -22.13 5.40
C ASP A 295 -11.96 -22.71 4.32
N GLY A 296 -11.40 -23.09 3.16
CA GLY A 296 -12.15 -23.63 2.02
C GLY A 296 -12.72 -22.57 1.07
N HIS A 297 -12.53 -21.29 1.36
CA HIS A 297 -12.90 -20.17 0.50
C HIS A 297 -11.71 -19.80 -0.39
N GLN A 298 -11.86 -19.98 -1.71
CA GLN A 298 -10.83 -19.64 -2.69
C GLN A 298 -10.67 -18.13 -2.86
N GLY A 299 -9.54 -17.65 -3.35
CA GLY A 299 -9.40 -16.25 -3.73
C GLY A 299 -10.27 -15.91 -4.94
N ALA A 300 -10.76 -14.67 -4.96
CA ALA A 300 -11.56 -14.10 -6.04
C ALA A 300 -11.48 -12.57 -6.01
N ILE A 301 -12.26 -11.89 -6.85
CA ILE A 301 -12.50 -10.45 -6.71
C ILE A 301 -13.06 -10.20 -5.29
N GLY A 302 -12.44 -9.28 -4.55
CA GLY A 302 -12.79 -9.00 -3.15
C GLY A 302 -12.29 -10.03 -2.12
N ARG A 303 -11.45 -10.99 -2.55
CA ARG A 303 -10.71 -11.93 -1.69
C ARG A 303 -9.28 -12.06 -2.19
N ARG A 304 -8.57 -10.92 -2.20
CA ARG A 304 -7.23 -10.78 -2.73
C ARG A 304 -6.19 -11.15 -1.68
N SER A 305 -4.92 -11.24 -2.08
CA SER A 305 -3.81 -11.54 -1.19
C SER A 305 -2.54 -10.87 -1.64
N VAL A 306 -1.90 -10.14 -0.73
CA VAL A 306 -0.67 -9.41 -1.03
C VAL A 306 0.47 -10.37 -1.35
N CYS A 307 1.22 -10.00 -2.37
CA CYS A 307 2.39 -10.67 -2.90
C CYS A 307 3.56 -9.69 -2.96
N VAL A 308 4.78 -10.22 -3.01
CA VAL A 308 6.01 -9.43 -3.14
C VAL A 308 7.02 -10.15 -4.01
N ASP A 309 7.65 -9.42 -4.93
CA ASP A 309 8.76 -9.90 -5.74
C ASP A 309 9.87 -8.82 -5.85
N GLU A 310 11.10 -9.25 -6.15
CA GLU A 310 12.24 -8.33 -6.26
C GLU A 310 12.11 -7.47 -7.53
N LEU A 311 12.19 -6.15 -7.34
CA LEU A 311 12.26 -5.17 -8.42
C LEU A 311 13.73 -4.86 -8.72
N ARG A 312 14.08 -4.80 -10.00
CA ARG A 312 15.43 -4.44 -10.46
C ARG A 312 15.35 -3.27 -11.42
N TYR A 313 16.41 -2.47 -11.43
CA TYR A 313 16.54 -1.32 -12.31
C TYR A 313 17.75 -1.51 -13.22
N ASN A 314 17.59 -1.14 -14.48
CA ASN A 314 18.68 -1.06 -15.44
C ASN A 314 19.59 0.14 -15.13
N PRO A 315 20.82 0.17 -15.67
CA PRO A 315 21.74 1.29 -15.48
C PRO A 315 21.21 2.65 -15.93
N ASP A 316 20.28 2.67 -16.91
CA ASP A 316 19.62 3.88 -17.40
C ASP A 316 18.44 4.35 -16.53
N GLY A 317 18.14 3.64 -15.45
CA GLY A 317 17.05 3.93 -14.53
C GLY A 317 15.71 3.31 -14.92
N THR A 318 15.58 2.62 -16.06
CA THR A 318 14.35 1.88 -16.37
C THR A 318 14.18 0.68 -15.43
N MET A 319 12.94 0.36 -15.07
CA MET A 319 12.62 -0.84 -14.29
C MET A 319 12.61 -2.08 -15.19
N GLN A 320 13.17 -3.18 -14.70
CA GLN A 320 13.08 -4.48 -15.34
C GLN A 320 11.71 -5.11 -15.08
N HIS A 321 11.22 -5.91 -16.04
CA HIS A 321 9.98 -6.66 -15.86
C HIS A 321 10.04 -7.52 -14.59
N VAL A 322 9.02 -7.38 -13.74
CA VAL A 322 8.89 -8.15 -12.50
C VAL A 322 8.11 -9.42 -12.78
N ARG A 323 8.78 -10.56 -12.65
CA ARG A 323 8.14 -11.88 -12.74
C ARG A 323 7.45 -12.18 -11.42
N GLN A 324 6.13 -12.37 -11.46
CA GLN A 324 5.34 -12.83 -10.32
C GLN A 324 5.73 -14.27 -9.96
N THR A 325 6.11 -14.54 -8.72
CA THR A 325 6.53 -15.87 -8.26
C THR A 325 5.66 -16.41 -7.13
N THR A 326 5.70 -17.73 -6.91
CA THR A 326 5.02 -18.41 -5.79
C THR A 326 5.95 -18.79 -4.64
N GLN A 327 7.27 -18.76 -4.87
CA GLN A 327 8.25 -19.22 -3.89
C GLN A 327 8.62 -18.12 -2.91
N ALA A 328 9.02 -18.50 -1.69
CA ALA A 328 9.59 -17.57 -0.71
C ALA A 328 10.76 -16.82 -1.31
N TYR A 329 10.79 -15.51 -1.07
CA TYR A 329 12.01 -14.75 -1.20
C TYR A 329 13.07 -15.36 -0.28
N ARG A 330 14.04 -16.07 -0.83
CA ARG A 330 15.19 -16.59 -0.08
C ARG A 330 16.23 -15.48 -0.01
N GLN A 331 16.42 -14.91 1.19
CA GLN A 331 17.67 -14.18 1.46
C GLN A 331 18.82 -15.15 1.16
N ALA A 332 19.73 -14.77 0.27
CA ALA A 332 20.94 -15.54 0.05
C ALA A 332 21.72 -15.54 1.39
N VAL A 333 21.58 -16.61 2.17
CA VAL A 333 22.40 -16.81 3.35
C VAL A 333 23.85 -16.80 2.85
N LYS A 334 24.64 -15.81 3.29
CA LYS A 334 26.09 -15.82 3.06
C LYS A 334 26.69 -16.97 3.88
N ASN A 335 26.57 -18.19 3.38
CA ASN A 335 27.40 -19.28 3.83
C ASN A 335 28.80 -19.03 3.27
N LYS A 336 29.78 -18.92 4.17
CA LYS A 336 31.19 -18.64 3.86
C LYS A 336 31.89 -19.74 3.03
N ASN A 337 31.17 -20.74 2.54
CA ASN A 337 31.74 -21.93 1.89
C ASN A 337 31.03 -22.44 0.63
N ASP A 338 29.99 -21.78 0.10
CA ASP A 338 29.36 -22.28 -1.13
C ASP A 338 29.98 -21.64 -2.37
N SER A 339 30.80 -22.45 -3.05
CA SER A 339 31.24 -22.19 -4.42
C SER A 339 30.01 -21.97 -5.30
N VAL A 340 30.00 -20.82 -5.99
CA VAL A 340 29.01 -20.42 -6.99
C VAL A 340 28.72 -21.58 -7.94
N LEU A 341 27.52 -22.15 -7.86
CA LEU A 341 26.96 -22.89 -8.99
C LEU A 341 26.08 -21.92 -9.78
N PRO A 342 26.32 -21.77 -11.09
CA PRO A 342 25.50 -20.90 -11.92
C PRO A 342 24.06 -21.43 -11.95
N TYR A 343 23.09 -20.51 -11.91
CA TYR A 343 21.68 -20.81 -12.17
C TYR A 343 21.54 -21.61 -13.47
N PRO A 344 20.66 -22.62 -13.53
CA PRO A 344 20.40 -23.32 -14.77
C PRO A 344 19.78 -22.35 -15.78
N VAL A 345 20.43 -22.25 -16.95
CA VAL A 345 19.88 -21.62 -18.14
C VAL A 345 18.58 -22.34 -18.49
N ALA A 346 17.49 -21.59 -18.63
CA ALA A 346 16.23 -22.15 -19.11
C ALA A 346 16.46 -22.79 -20.48
N GLN A 347 16.12 -24.07 -20.61
CA GLN A 347 16.09 -24.73 -21.91
C GLN A 347 14.93 -24.15 -22.70
N ASP A 348 15.29 -23.65 -23.87
CA ASP A 348 14.41 -23.22 -24.94
C ASP A 348 13.64 -24.45 -25.45
N GLU A 349 12.38 -24.62 -25.06
CA GLU A 349 11.51 -25.61 -25.70
C GLU A 349 11.04 -25.02 -27.03
N GLY A 350 11.81 -25.32 -28.06
CA GLY A 350 11.47 -25.04 -29.45
C GLY A 350 10.15 -25.72 -29.82
N VAL A 351 9.20 -24.92 -30.30
CA VAL A 351 8.01 -25.40 -31.00
C VAL A 351 8.42 -25.68 -32.45
N SER A 352 8.36 -26.95 -32.83
CA SER A 352 8.39 -27.43 -34.22
C SER A 352 7.08 -27.16 -34.95
#